data_AF-A0A1F8XUA3-F1
#
_entry.id   AF-A0A1F8XUA3-F1
#
_cell.length_a   1.000
_cell.length_b   1.000
_cell.length_c   1.000
_cell.angle_alpha   90.00
_cell.angle_beta   90.00
_cell.angle_gamma   90.00
#
_symmetry.space_group_name_H-M   'P 1'
#
loop_
_entity.id
_entity.type
_entity.pdbx_description
1 polymer ?
#
loop_
_entity_poly.entity_id
_entity_poly.type
_entity_poly.pdbx_seq_one_letter_code
_entity_poly.pdbx_strand_id
1 'polypeptide(L)'
;MIMDNERYAASFAEVCTKRCGGLCCNPWWGIISYGVVKKGGLSGLKAFKTELTSGIREREKRITSAYVTAEAPPRPLFGESERYSLKLMGVKRNGDALELSLLAMFAFRCRFLSENNFCSIHPSLMDSKEIRPPHCGNLGSPLAKSGEKWYCRVIEAAGSGDETLTKAIEVEKASSERHLMEGAATAEEAAEKIVEGLKAFCIKSFPDLLPREKAGTPGRNDPCWCGSGEKFKKCHGR
;
A
#
# COMPACT_ATOMS: atom_id res chain seq x y z
N MET A 1 6.88 16.72 37.81
CA MET A 1 7.92 16.87 36.77
C MET A 1 7.24 17.20 35.46
N ILE A 2 6.95 18.49 35.25
CA ILE A 2 6.51 19.04 33.96
C ILE A 2 7.82 19.52 33.33
N MET A 3 8.54 18.63 32.63
CA MET A 3 9.66 19.10 31.83
C MET A 3 9.09 19.88 30.64
N ASP A 4 9.62 21.08 30.45
CA ASP A 4 9.27 22.09 29.44
C ASP A 4 8.77 21.51 28.11
N ASN A 5 7.45 21.55 27.92
CA ASN A 5 6.78 21.16 26.67
C ASN A 5 7.28 22.02 25.48
N GLU A 6 7.71 23.26 25.76
CA GLU A 6 8.27 24.19 24.76
C GLU A 6 9.69 23.80 24.30
N ARG A 7 10.57 23.34 25.21
CA ARG A 7 11.90 22.82 24.82
C ARG A 7 11.81 21.54 23.99
N TYR A 8 10.83 20.68 24.30
CA TYR A 8 10.58 19.46 23.55
C TYR A 8 9.97 19.73 22.16
N ALA A 9 9.10 20.75 22.03
CA ALA A 9 8.56 21.17 20.75
C ALA A 9 9.65 21.80 19.84
N ALA A 10 10.55 22.60 20.41
CA ALA A 10 11.69 23.17 19.70
C ALA A 10 12.70 22.10 19.22
N SER A 11 12.94 21.05 20.01
CA SER A 11 13.81 19.93 19.59
C SER A 11 13.17 19.06 18.51
N PHE A 12 11.85 18.84 18.58
CA PHE A 12 11.09 18.15 17.54
C PHE A 12 11.19 18.85 16.18
N ALA A 13 11.02 20.18 16.20
CA ALA A 13 11.15 21.04 15.04
C ALA A 13 12.48 20.88 14.32
N GLU A 14 13.56 20.93 15.10
CA GLU A 14 14.92 20.79 14.62
C GLU A 14 15.20 19.39 14.06
N VAL A 15 14.73 18.33 14.72
CA VAL A 15 14.89 16.96 14.22
C VAL A 15 14.22 16.78 12.87
N CYS A 16 12.95 17.19 12.73
CA CYS A 16 12.22 17.01 11.48
C CYS A 16 12.80 17.82 10.32
N THR A 17 13.18 19.08 10.56
CA THR A 17 13.57 20.01 9.50
C THR A 17 15.06 19.97 9.18
N LYS A 18 15.93 19.87 10.19
CA LYS A 18 17.40 19.96 10.00
C LYS A 18 18.09 18.60 9.92
N ARG A 19 17.60 17.60 10.65
CA ARG A 19 18.26 16.27 10.71
C ARG A 19 17.63 15.25 9.78
N CYS A 20 16.33 15.02 9.93
CA CYS A 20 15.55 14.12 9.09
C CYS A 20 15.36 14.69 7.68
N GLY A 21 15.30 16.01 7.53
CA GLY A 21 15.08 16.66 6.24
C GLY A 21 13.72 16.30 5.62
N GLY A 22 12.69 16.10 6.44
CA GLY A 22 11.34 15.83 5.95
C GLY A 22 11.17 14.50 5.19
N LEU A 23 11.90 13.43 5.54
CA LEU A 23 11.74 12.10 4.91
C LEU A 23 10.29 11.61 4.86
N CYS A 24 9.47 11.99 5.85
CA CYS A 24 8.05 11.69 5.88
C CYS A 24 7.25 12.35 4.74
N CYS A 25 7.84 13.27 3.96
CA CYS A 25 7.18 13.99 2.86
C CYS A 25 7.79 13.68 1.48
N ASN A 26 8.90 12.92 1.40
CA ASN A 26 9.66 12.68 0.17
C ASN A 26 10.15 11.22 -0.01
N PRO A 27 9.28 10.30 -0.45
CA PRO A 27 7.83 10.43 -0.48
C PRO A 27 7.23 10.11 0.90
N TRP A 28 6.06 10.67 1.17
CA TRP A 28 5.18 10.17 2.22
C TRP A 28 4.59 8.83 1.79
N TRP A 29 4.62 7.83 2.67
CA TRP A 29 4.04 6.52 2.41
C TRP A 29 2.66 6.39 3.05
N GLY A 30 1.62 6.38 2.22
CA GLY A 30 0.28 6.01 2.65
C GLY A 30 0.17 4.50 2.78
N ILE A 31 0.05 3.98 4.01
CA ILE A 31 0.02 2.55 4.27
C ILE A 31 -1.41 2.12 4.65
N ILE A 32 -1.95 1.14 3.91
CA ILE A 32 -3.29 0.59 4.16
C ILE A 32 -3.23 -0.94 4.11
N SER A 33 -3.56 -1.58 5.23
CA SER A 33 -3.85 -3.02 5.28
C SER A 33 -5.32 -3.27 4.98
N TYR A 34 -5.63 -4.24 4.12
CA TYR A 34 -7.02 -4.61 3.82
C TYR A 34 -7.16 -6.07 3.36
N GLY A 35 -8.36 -6.61 3.58
CA GLY A 35 -8.76 -7.92 3.08
C GLY A 35 -9.38 -7.83 1.69
N VAL A 36 -9.17 -8.87 0.87
CA VAL A 36 -9.89 -9.09 -0.40
C VAL A 36 -10.33 -10.54 -0.44
N VAL A 37 -11.56 -10.79 -0.90
CA VAL A 37 -12.08 -12.17 -1.06
C VAL A 37 -12.21 -12.46 -2.55
N LYS A 38 -11.46 -13.45 -3.02
CA LYS A 38 -11.57 -13.96 -4.38
C LYS A 38 -12.37 -15.26 -4.41
N LYS A 39 -13.57 -15.23 -4.97
CA LYS A 39 -14.39 -16.43 -5.19
C LYS A 39 -13.91 -17.25 -6.40
N GLY A 40 -14.17 -18.56 -6.38
CA GLY A 40 -13.87 -19.47 -7.50
C GLY A 40 -12.39 -19.77 -7.71
N GLY A 41 -11.58 -19.74 -6.65
CA GLY A 41 -10.16 -20.03 -6.68
C GLY A 41 -9.38 -19.14 -7.66
N LEU A 42 -8.58 -19.76 -8.52
CA LEU A 42 -7.80 -19.08 -9.55
C LEU A 42 -8.56 -18.86 -10.88
N SER A 43 -9.86 -19.13 -10.94
CA SER A 43 -10.64 -18.83 -12.15
C SER A 43 -10.84 -17.31 -12.30
N GLY A 44 -10.88 -16.80 -13.53
CA GLY A 44 -11.22 -15.39 -13.79
C GLY A 44 -10.20 -14.37 -13.27
N LEU A 45 -8.89 -14.69 -13.28
CA LEU A 45 -7.84 -13.79 -12.76
C LEU A 45 -7.78 -12.43 -13.45
N LYS A 46 -8.19 -12.35 -14.73
CA LYS A 46 -8.30 -11.06 -15.43
C LYS A 46 -9.32 -10.14 -14.78
N ALA A 47 -10.51 -10.65 -14.45
CA ALA A 47 -11.54 -9.88 -13.77
C ALA A 47 -11.09 -9.49 -12.36
N PHE A 48 -10.46 -10.43 -11.64
CA PHE A 48 -9.89 -10.16 -10.32
C PHE A 48 -8.79 -9.10 -10.34
N LYS A 49 -7.92 -9.09 -11.35
CA LYS A 49 -6.93 -8.03 -11.54
C LYS A 49 -7.61 -6.67 -11.66
N THR A 50 -8.65 -6.57 -12.50
CA THR A 50 -9.42 -5.32 -12.66
C THR A 50 -10.03 -4.85 -11.34
N GLU A 51 -10.58 -5.78 -10.55
CA GLU A 51 -11.11 -5.49 -9.22
C GLU A 51 -10.03 -4.96 -8.27
N LEU A 52 -8.87 -5.63 -8.22
CA LEU A 52 -7.72 -5.18 -7.42
C LEU A 52 -7.26 -3.78 -7.84
N THR A 53 -7.08 -3.52 -9.13
CA THR A 53 -6.69 -2.19 -9.65
C THR A 53 -7.68 -1.13 -9.22
N SER A 54 -8.99 -1.39 -9.35
CA SER A 54 -10.04 -0.47 -8.92
C SER A 54 -9.94 -0.19 -7.41
N GLY A 55 -9.78 -1.23 -6.60
CA GLY A 55 -9.63 -1.11 -5.15
C GLY A 55 -8.37 -0.34 -4.73
N ILE A 56 -7.27 -0.47 -5.46
CA ILE A 56 -6.03 0.31 -5.24
C ILE A 56 -6.30 1.80 -5.47
N ARG A 57 -6.90 2.14 -6.62
CA ARG A 57 -7.23 3.53 -7.00
C ARG A 57 -8.23 4.18 -6.05
N GLU A 58 -9.24 3.44 -5.61
CA GLU A 58 -10.22 3.94 -4.63
C GLU A 58 -9.54 4.31 -3.30
N ARG A 59 -8.59 3.47 -2.84
CA ARG A 59 -7.83 3.71 -1.61
C ARG A 59 -6.89 4.89 -1.75
N GLU A 60 -6.17 5.00 -2.86
CA GLU A 60 -5.35 6.17 -3.20
C GLU A 60 -6.20 7.45 -3.18
N LYS A 61 -7.35 7.45 -3.88
CA LYS A 61 -8.28 8.57 -3.92
C LYS A 61 -8.79 8.95 -2.53
N ARG A 62 -9.09 7.96 -1.68
CA ARG A 62 -9.51 8.20 -0.30
C ARG A 62 -8.42 8.90 0.51
N ILE A 63 -7.17 8.49 0.33
CA ILE A 63 -6.03 9.17 0.96
C ILE A 63 -5.94 10.61 0.45
N THR A 64 -5.84 10.83 -0.86
CA THR A 64 -5.65 12.18 -1.42
C THR A 64 -6.81 13.12 -1.10
N SER A 65 -8.03 12.61 -1.00
CA SER A 65 -9.23 13.38 -0.62
C SER A 65 -9.30 13.72 0.87
N ALA A 66 -8.77 12.85 1.75
CA ALA A 66 -8.76 13.08 3.20
C ALA A 66 -7.59 13.96 3.66
N TYR A 67 -6.54 14.07 2.84
CA TYR A 67 -5.29 14.73 3.18
C TYR A 67 -5.27 16.13 2.55
N VAL A 68 -6.11 17.01 3.11
CA VAL A 68 -6.28 18.40 2.69
C VAL A 68 -5.97 19.37 3.83
N THR A 69 -5.60 20.61 3.52
CA THR A 69 -5.42 21.66 4.51
C THR A 69 -6.76 22.05 5.16
N ALA A 70 -6.71 22.59 6.39
CA ALA A 70 -7.89 23.02 7.13
C ALA A 70 -8.42 24.42 6.74
N GLU A 71 -7.76 25.09 5.79
CA GLU A 71 -8.16 26.42 5.31
C GLU A 71 -9.39 26.35 4.38
N ALA A 72 -9.99 27.51 4.10
CA ALA A 72 -11.12 27.62 3.17
C ALA A 72 -10.71 28.45 1.94
N PRO A 73 -10.67 27.88 0.72
CA PRO A 73 -10.95 26.48 0.38
C PRO A 73 -9.79 25.52 0.73
N PRO A 74 -10.08 24.24 1.03
CA PRO A 74 -9.05 23.27 1.37
C PRO A 74 -8.18 22.94 0.16
N ARG A 75 -6.87 22.84 0.37
CA ARG A 75 -5.89 22.45 -0.66
C ARG A 75 -5.41 21.02 -0.43
N PRO A 76 -5.35 20.17 -1.46
CA PRO A 76 -4.83 18.81 -1.33
C PRO A 76 -3.32 18.84 -1.08
N LEU A 77 -2.85 17.99 -0.17
CA LEU A 77 -1.42 17.85 0.11
C LEU A 77 -0.70 17.01 -0.93
N PHE A 78 -1.41 16.05 -1.53
CA PHE A 78 -0.83 15.06 -2.41
C PHE A 78 -1.51 15.09 -3.78
N GLY A 79 -0.73 14.84 -4.83
CA GLY A 79 -1.24 14.48 -6.14
C GLY A 79 -1.45 12.97 -6.27
N GLU A 80 -1.29 12.48 -7.49
CA GLU A 80 -1.20 11.04 -7.75
C GLU A 80 0.07 10.46 -7.11
N SER A 81 0.03 9.19 -6.75
CA SER A 81 1.18 8.49 -6.21
C SER A 81 2.22 8.20 -7.29
N GLU A 82 3.49 8.37 -6.93
CA GLU A 82 4.64 8.14 -7.82
C GLU A 82 4.94 6.64 -7.98
N ARG A 83 4.62 5.86 -6.95
CA ARG A 83 4.85 4.40 -6.87
C ARG A 83 3.80 3.70 -6.02
N TYR A 84 3.52 2.45 -6.41
CA TYR A 84 2.61 1.54 -5.73
C TYR A 84 3.39 0.32 -5.24
N SER A 85 3.53 0.15 -3.93
CA SER A 85 4.13 -1.06 -3.33
C SER A 85 3.03 -1.87 -2.65
N LEU A 86 2.66 -2.99 -3.28
CA LEU A 86 1.65 -3.90 -2.77
C LEU A 86 2.30 -5.22 -2.34
N LYS A 87 1.96 -5.67 -1.13
CA LYS A 87 2.46 -6.94 -0.57
C LYS A 87 1.29 -7.86 -0.21
N LEU A 88 1.42 -9.12 -0.60
CA LEU A 88 0.54 -10.19 -0.17
C LEU A 88 1.02 -10.69 1.20
N MET A 89 0.32 -10.29 2.27
CA MET A 89 0.69 -10.61 3.65
C MET A 89 0.21 -12.00 4.08
N GLY A 90 -0.86 -12.49 3.47
CA GLY A 90 -1.40 -13.81 3.78
C GLY A 90 -2.50 -14.22 2.81
N VAL A 91 -2.64 -15.53 2.65
CA VAL A 91 -3.71 -16.17 1.87
C VAL A 91 -4.33 -17.26 2.73
N LYS A 92 -5.64 -17.22 2.91
CA LYS A 92 -6.42 -18.27 3.55
C LYS A 92 -7.42 -18.84 2.56
N ARG A 93 -7.67 -20.14 2.65
CA ARG A 93 -8.71 -20.82 1.88
C ARG A 93 -9.98 -20.92 2.73
N ASN A 94 -11.11 -20.60 2.11
CA ASN A 94 -12.44 -20.79 2.70
C ASN A 94 -13.36 -21.40 1.64
N GLY A 95 -13.48 -22.74 1.65
CA GLY A 95 -14.17 -23.48 0.59
C GLY A 95 -13.48 -23.32 -0.78
N ASP A 96 -14.18 -22.74 -1.73
CA ASP A 96 -13.70 -22.37 -3.07
C ASP A 96 -13.19 -20.91 -3.16
N ALA A 97 -13.28 -20.15 -2.06
CA ALA A 97 -12.81 -18.78 -1.99
C ALA A 97 -11.39 -18.68 -1.39
N LEU A 98 -10.66 -17.66 -1.83
CA LEU A 98 -9.38 -17.25 -1.29
C LEU A 98 -9.57 -15.90 -0.58
N GLU A 99 -9.19 -15.84 0.68
CA GLU A 99 -9.15 -14.61 1.48
C GLU A 99 -7.70 -14.11 1.53
N LEU A 100 -7.47 -12.95 0.94
CA LEU A 100 -6.16 -12.32 0.83
C LEU A 100 -6.05 -11.19 1.86
N SER A 101 -4.94 -11.15 2.58
CA SER A 101 -4.53 -9.99 3.38
C SER A 101 -3.47 -9.21 2.60
N LEU A 102 -3.77 -7.97 2.24
CA LEU A 102 -2.90 -7.10 1.45
C LEU A 102 -2.42 -5.92 2.29
N LEU A 103 -1.17 -5.52 2.04
CA LEU A 103 -0.59 -4.26 2.50
C LEU A 103 -0.30 -3.41 1.27
N ALA A 104 -1.05 -2.34 1.06
CA ALA A 104 -0.77 -1.34 0.03
C ALA A 104 -0.03 -0.14 0.62
N MET A 105 1.03 0.27 -0.06
CA MET A 105 1.82 1.44 0.25
C MET A 105 1.89 2.34 -0.99
N PHE A 106 1.51 3.59 -0.83
CA PHE A 106 1.45 4.58 -1.89
C PHE A 106 2.50 5.67 -1.63
N ALA A 107 3.40 5.90 -2.58
CA ALA A 107 4.39 6.97 -2.49
C ALA A 107 3.78 8.28 -2.96
N PHE A 108 3.52 9.22 -2.05
CA PHE A 108 3.04 10.55 -2.39
C PHE A 108 4.12 11.60 -2.13
N ARG A 109 4.30 12.52 -3.08
CA ARG A 109 5.09 13.72 -2.85
C ARG A 109 4.21 14.83 -2.31
N CYS A 110 4.62 15.43 -1.18
CA CYS A 110 3.92 16.57 -0.61
C CYS A 110 4.05 17.79 -1.54
N ARG A 111 2.93 18.40 -1.91
CA ARG A 111 2.85 19.60 -2.77
C ARG A 111 3.41 20.86 -2.10
N PHE A 112 3.56 20.84 -0.78
CA PHE A 112 4.07 21.94 0.02
C PHE A 112 5.57 21.81 0.34
N LEU A 113 6.20 20.74 -0.14
CA LEU A 113 7.62 20.48 0.02
C LEU A 113 8.40 21.23 -1.07
N SER A 114 9.36 22.06 -0.67
CA SER A 114 10.29 22.72 -1.58
C SER A 114 11.41 21.78 -2.04
N GLU A 115 12.21 22.23 -3.02
CA GLU A 115 13.39 21.49 -3.51
C GLU A 115 14.41 21.20 -2.41
N ASN A 116 14.50 22.06 -1.39
CA ASN A 116 15.39 21.89 -0.24
C ASN A 116 14.76 21.02 0.86
N ASN A 117 13.74 20.22 0.53
CA ASN A 117 12.95 19.40 1.46
C ASN A 117 12.31 20.18 2.62
N PHE A 118 12.02 21.46 2.41
CA PHE A 118 11.33 22.28 3.41
C PHE A 118 9.82 22.24 3.16
N CYS A 119 9.06 21.70 4.11
CA CYS A 119 7.60 21.66 4.02
C CYS A 119 6.99 22.93 4.63
N SER A 120 6.41 23.79 3.78
CA SER A 120 5.84 25.08 4.21
C SER A 120 4.66 24.99 5.19
N ILE A 121 4.08 23.80 5.34
CA ILE A 121 2.98 23.53 6.28
C ILE A 121 3.40 22.58 7.42
N HIS A 122 4.71 22.40 7.63
CA HIS A 122 5.22 21.53 8.67
C HIS A 122 4.84 22.05 10.07
N PRO A 123 4.44 21.19 11.02
CA PRO A 123 4.08 21.59 12.38
C PRO A 123 5.08 22.50 13.09
N SER A 124 6.37 22.33 12.78
CA SER A 124 7.46 23.06 13.42
C SER A 124 7.70 24.48 12.93
N LEU A 125 7.03 24.86 11.84
CA LEU A 125 7.28 26.12 11.14
C LEU A 125 6.07 27.06 11.21
N MET A 126 4.96 26.62 11.81
CA MET A 126 3.72 27.38 11.83
C MET A 126 3.44 27.92 13.22
N ASP A 127 3.56 29.24 13.35
CA ASP A 127 3.25 30.02 14.54
C ASP A 127 1.72 30.08 14.77
N SER A 128 1.12 28.95 15.14
CA SER A 128 -0.29 28.75 15.57
C SER A 128 -1.40 28.65 14.50
N LYS A 129 -1.15 28.93 13.22
CA LYS A 129 -2.16 28.70 12.17
C LYS A 129 -2.24 27.20 11.84
N GLU A 130 -3.22 26.52 12.43
CA GLU A 130 -3.50 25.11 12.13
C GLU A 130 -4.16 24.96 10.76
N ILE A 131 -3.38 25.07 9.70
CA ILE A 131 -3.81 24.74 8.32
C ILE A 131 -3.53 23.27 7.96
N ARG A 132 -3.15 22.45 8.94
CA ARG A 132 -2.73 21.06 8.75
C ARG A 132 -3.94 20.15 8.52
N PRO A 133 -3.82 19.09 7.71
CA PRO A 133 -4.76 17.97 7.78
C PRO A 133 -4.66 17.24 9.13
N PRO A 134 -5.73 16.54 9.54
CA PRO A 134 -5.78 15.78 10.78
C PRO A 134 -4.65 14.75 10.95
N HIS A 135 -4.08 14.24 9.85
CA HIS A 135 -3.01 13.25 9.94
C HIS A 135 -1.61 13.88 10.17
N CYS A 136 -1.31 15.03 9.52
CA CYS A 136 -0.02 15.73 9.68
C CYS A 136 0.10 16.36 11.06
N GLY A 137 -1.01 16.86 11.60
CA GLY A 137 -1.02 17.51 12.91
C GLY A 137 -0.62 16.58 14.04
N ASN A 138 -0.79 15.28 13.83
CA ASN A 138 -0.54 14.29 14.84
C ASN A 138 0.65 13.36 14.49
N LEU A 139 1.10 13.21 13.23
CA LEU A 139 2.26 12.37 12.90
C LEU A 139 3.54 12.85 13.61
N GLY A 140 4.22 11.95 14.32
CA GLY A 140 5.46 12.24 15.04
C GLY A 140 5.26 12.83 16.43
N SER A 141 4.08 12.66 17.04
CA SER A 141 3.86 13.06 18.44
C SER A 141 4.98 12.53 19.35
N PRO A 142 5.68 13.37 20.13
CA PRO A 142 6.74 12.94 21.05
C PRO A 142 6.27 11.97 22.14
N LEU A 143 4.95 11.94 22.37
CA LEU A 143 4.33 11.04 23.34
C LEU A 143 3.91 9.71 22.73
N ALA A 144 3.89 9.60 21.39
CA ALA A 144 3.44 8.39 20.72
C ALA A 144 4.50 7.29 20.78
N LYS A 145 4.06 6.10 21.20
CA LYS A 145 4.88 4.90 21.31
C LYS A 145 4.71 3.99 20.10
N SER A 146 5.65 3.08 19.91
CA SER A 146 5.54 2.03 18.89
C SER A 146 4.17 1.31 18.96
N GLY A 147 3.49 1.25 17.83
CA GLY A 147 2.15 0.66 17.70
C GLY A 147 0.98 1.63 17.92
N GLU A 148 1.24 2.85 18.40
CA GLU A 148 0.20 3.88 18.51
C GLU A 148 0.01 4.62 17.18
N LYS A 149 -1.20 5.17 16.97
CA LYS A 149 -1.36 6.24 15.97
C LYS A 149 -0.32 7.31 16.31
N TRP A 150 0.23 7.98 15.29
CA TRP A 150 1.15 9.11 15.46
C TRP A 150 2.61 8.77 15.72
N TYR A 151 2.95 7.48 15.82
CA TYR A 151 4.31 7.03 16.02
C TYR A 151 5.25 7.39 14.86
N CYS A 152 6.43 7.93 15.20
CA CYS A 152 7.53 8.16 14.26
C CYS A 152 8.85 7.68 14.89
N ARG A 153 9.49 6.69 14.28
CA ARG A 153 10.74 6.09 14.78
C ARG A 153 11.87 7.11 14.91
N VAL A 154 11.96 8.07 13.99
CA VAL A 154 12.97 9.13 14.03
C VAL A 154 12.80 10.02 15.26
N ILE A 155 11.55 10.33 15.62
CA ILE A 155 11.25 11.15 16.81
C ILE A 155 11.47 10.37 18.09
N GLU A 156 11.07 9.11 18.14
CA GLU A 156 11.37 8.24 19.28
C GLU A 156 12.88 8.14 19.52
N ALA A 157 13.65 7.95 18.45
CA ALA A 157 15.11 7.86 18.50
C ALA A 157 15.78 9.18 18.94
N ALA A 158 15.16 10.34 18.69
CA ALA A 158 15.72 11.63 19.08
C ALA A 158 15.88 11.78 20.61
N GLY A 159 15.02 11.11 21.40
CA GLY A 159 15.15 11.06 22.85
C GLY A 159 16.27 10.13 23.37
N SER A 160 16.87 9.33 22.49
CA SER A 160 17.81 8.25 22.82
C SER A 160 19.26 8.54 22.40
N GLY A 161 19.56 9.75 21.91
CA GLY A 161 20.90 10.21 21.53
C GLY A 161 21.17 10.23 20.02
N ASP A 162 22.24 10.94 19.64
CA ASP A 162 22.56 11.27 18.24
C ASP A 162 22.86 10.06 17.34
N GLU A 163 23.56 9.05 17.87
CA GLU A 163 23.86 7.82 17.12
C GLU A 163 22.58 7.04 16.80
N THR A 164 21.69 6.88 17.79
CA THR A 164 20.40 6.20 17.63
C THR A 164 19.51 6.94 16.64
N LEU A 165 19.49 8.28 16.71
CA LEU A 165 18.76 9.11 15.75
C LEU A 165 19.28 8.91 14.32
N THR A 166 20.60 8.89 14.14
CA THR A 166 21.22 8.71 12.82
C THR A 166 20.84 7.36 12.21
N LYS A 167 20.94 6.29 13.01
CA LYS A 167 20.52 4.94 12.59
C LYS A 167 19.04 4.88 12.24
N ALA A 168 18.17 5.54 13.01
CA ALA A 168 16.74 5.59 12.71
C ALA A 168 16.45 6.28 11.37
N ILE A 169 17.12 7.39 11.08
CA ILE A 169 17.02 8.12 9.80
C ILE A 169 17.48 7.22 8.64
N GLU A 170 18.64 6.56 8.78
CA GLU A 170 19.17 5.66 7.76
C GLU A 170 18.21 4.49 7.47
N VAL A 171 17.63 3.89 8.51
CA VAL A 171 16.68 2.79 8.34
C VAL A 171 15.41 3.24 7.62
N GLU A 172 14.84 4.39 7.99
CA GLU A 172 13.65 4.92 7.31
C GLU A 172 13.95 5.29 5.85
N LYS A 173 15.12 5.90 5.60
CA LYS A 173 15.56 6.24 4.24
C LYS A 173 15.76 4.99 3.39
N ALA A 174 16.49 3.99 3.88
CA ALA A 174 16.73 2.75 3.16
C ALA A 174 15.43 1.96 2.92
N SER A 175 14.50 1.99 3.87
CA SER A 175 13.17 1.40 3.70
C SER A 175 12.40 2.11 2.57
N SER A 176 12.35 3.44 2.61
CA SER A 176 11.68 4.27 1.62
C SER A 176 12.26 4.05 0.21
N GLU A 177 13.58 4.08 0.07
CA GLU A 177 14.29 3.86 -1.20
C GLU A 177 14.00 2.48 -1.78
N ARG A 178 14.00 1.44 -0.93
CA ARG A 178 13.64 0.07 -1.36
C ARG A 178 12.22 0.01 -1.90
N HIS A 179 11.26 0.58 -1.18
CA HIS A 179 9.86 0.59 -1.60
C HIS A 179 9.63 1.41 -2.88
N LEU A 180 10.39 2.50 -3.08
CA LEU A 180 10.38 3.28 -4.32
C LEU A 180 10.94 2.47 -5.50
N MET A 181 12.06 1.78 -5.29
CA MET A 181 12.74 1.00 -6.32
C MET A 181 11.97 -0.26 -6.73
N GLU A 182 11.40 -0.98 -5.77
CA GLU A 182 10.64 -2.22 -6.00
C GLU A 182 9.17 -1.94 -6.38
N GLY A 183 8.69 -0.73 -6.11
CA GLY A 183 7.33 -0.27 -6.38
C GLY A 183 6.98 -0.29 -7.86
N ALA A 184 5.73 -0.61 -8.16
CA ALA A 184 5.17 -0.49 -9.50
C ALA A 184 4.94 0.98 -9.87
N ALA A 185 5.03 1.30 -11.16
CA ALA A 185 4.73 2.65 -11.66
C ALA A 185 3.23 2.92 -11.74
N THR A 186 2.42 1.87 -11.90
CA THR A 186 0.96 1.96 -12.02
C THR A 186 0.24 1.01 -11.08
N ALA A 187 -1.03 1.31 -10.78
CA ALA A 187 -1.90 0.43 -10.02
C ALA A 187 -2.10 -0.93 -10.73
N GLU A 188 -2.17 -0.94 -12.06
CA GLU A 188 -2.28 -2.15 -12.89
C GLU A 188 -1.09 -3.08 -12.76
N GLU A 189 0.13 -2.53 -12.80
CA GLU A 189 1.36 -3.28 -12.58
C GLU A 189 1.42 -3.85 -11.16
N ALA A 190 1.03 -3.06 -10.16
CA ALA A 190 0.97 -3.54 -8.78
C ALA A 190 -0.03 -4.68 -8.60
N ALA A 191 -1.21 -4.57 -9.22
CA ALA A 191 -2.23 -5.61 -9.20
C ALA A 191 -1.76 -6.88 -9.91
N GLU A 192 -1.05 -6.77 -11.05
CA GLU A 192 -0.46 -7.92 -11.74
C GLU A 192 0.53 -8.66 -10.85
N LYS A 193 1.46 -7.96 -10.18
CA LYS A 193 2.41 -8.57 -9.24
C LYS A 193 1.71 -9.40 -8.15
N ILE A 194 0.59 -8.90 -7.61
CA ILE A 194 -0.22 -9.64 -6.63
C ILE A 194 -0.87 -10.88 -7.25
N VAL A 195 -1.41 -10.75 -8.46
CA VAL A 195 -2.02 -11.88 -9.19
C VAL A 195 -0.99 -12.96 -9.51
N GLU A 196 0.21 -12.60 -9.95
CA GLU A 196 1.32 -13.52 -10.20
C GLU A 196 1.79 -14.20 -8.90
N GLY A 197 1.99 -13.44 -7.82
CA GLY A 197 2.33 -13.99 -6.51
C GLY A 197 1.26 -14.94 -5.98
N LEU A 198 -0.02 -14.60 -6.15
CA LEU A 198 -1.14 -15.46 -5.77
C LEU A 198 -1.15 -16.77 -6.59
N LYS A 199 -0.94 -16.69 -7.90
CA LYS A 199 -0.84 -17.87 -8.79
C LYS A 199 0.27 -18.79 -8.29
N ALA A 200 1.48 -18.26 -8.12
CA ALA A 200 2.65 -19.02 -7.66
C ALA A 200 2.40 -19.68 -6.30
N PHE A 201 1.80 -18.94 -5.35
CA PHE A 201 1.43 -19.46 -4.05
C PHE A 201 0.40 -20.60 -4.13
N CYS A 202 -0.65 -20.43 -4.93
CA CYS A 202 -1.73 -21.42 -5.07
C CYS A 202 -1.26 -22.68 -5.80
N ILE A 203 -0.38 -22.58 -6.80
CA ILE A 203 0.23 -23.76 -7.45
C ILE A 203 0.91 -24.66 -6.41
N LYS A 204 1.61 -24.06 -5.43
CA LYS A 204 2.32 -24.78 -4.38
C LYS A 204 1.39 -25.28 -3.27
N SER A 205 0.41 -24.47 -2.88
CA SER A 205 -0.34 -24.67 -1.63
C SER A 205 -1.75 -25.23 -1.83
N PHE A 206 -2.41 -24.88 -2.93
CA PHE A 206 -3.80 -25.22 -3.25
C PHE A 206 -3.96 -25.64 -4.72
N PRO A 207 -3.29 -26.73 -5.16
CA PRO A 207 -3.31 -27.13 -6.57
C PRO A 207 -4.71 -27.46 -7.10
N ASP A 208 -5.64 -27.85 -6.23
CA ASP A 208 -7.03 -28.13 -6.57
C ASP A 208 -7.86 -26.88 -6.92
N LEU A 209 -7.37 -25.69 -6.57
CA LEU A 209 -7.97 -24.40 -6.92
C LEU A 209 -7.45 -23.83 -8.25
N LEU A 210 -6.52 -24.52 -8.91
CA LEU A 210 -6.07 -24.15 -10.25
C LEU A 210 -7.28 -24.19 -11.21
N PRO A 211 -7.33 -23.29 -12.21
CA PRO A 211 -8.38 -23.37 -13.22
C PRO A 211 -8.30 -24.75 -13.84
N ARG A 212 -9.35 -25.56 -13.67
CA ARG A 212 -9.44 -26.81 -14.43
C ARG A 212 -9.49 -26.39 -15.88
N GLU A 213 -8.55 -26.89 -16.69
CA GLU A 213 -8.71 -26.82 -18.13
C GLU A 213 -10.08 -27.42 -18.42
N LYS A 214 -10.98 -26.63 -19.01
CA LYS A 214 -12.16 -27.22 -19.61
C LYS A 214 -11.60 -28.20 -20.63
N ALA A 215 -11.77 -29.50 -20.40
CA ALA A 215 -11.58 -30.49 -21.44
C ALA A 215 -12.31 -29.93 -22.66
N GLY A 216 -11.57 -29.64 -23.74
CA GLY A 216 -12.16 -29.05 -24.93
C GLY A 216 -13.41 -29.85 -25.27
N THR A 217 -14.52 -29.17 -25.56
CA THR A 217 -15.70 -29.87 -26.09
C THR A 217 -15.21 -30.72 -27.26
N PRO A 218 -15.39 -32.05 -27.23
CA PRO A 218 -14.83 -32.92 -28.26
C PRO A 218 -15.23 -32.36 -29.62
N GLY A 219 -14.25 -32.23 -30.50
CA GLY A 219 -14.47 -31.75 -31.85
C GLY A 219 -15.55 -32.61 -32.51
N ARG A 220 -16.28 -32.03 -33.46
CA ARG A 220 -17.43 -32.69 -34.11
C ARG A 220 -17.09 -34.11 -34.64
N ASN A 221 -15.83 -34.37 -34.98
CA ASN A 221 -15.33 -35.66 -35.46
C ASN A 221 -14.54 -36.49 -34.44
N ASP A 222 -14.30 -35.99 -33.23
CA ASP A 222 -13.54 -36.70 -32.19
C ASP A 222 -14.37 -37.83 -31.57
N PRO A 223 -13.75 -38.85 -30.95
CA PRO A 223 -14.47 -39.88 -30.23
C PRO A 223 -15.40 -39.29 -29.16
N CYS A 224 -16.61 -39.84 -29.06
CA CYS A 224 -17.59 -39.40 -28.09
C CYS A 224 -17.19 -39.81 -26.67
N TRP A 225 -17.34 -38.89 -25.71
CA TRP A 225 -16.95 -39.07 -24.31
C TRP A 225 -17.74 -40.17 -23.56
N CYS A 226 -18.84 -40.67 -24.13
CA CYS A 226 -19.66 -41.74 -23.54
C CYS A 226 -19.07 -43.16 -23.71
N GLY A 227 -17.93 -43.30 -24.39
CA GLY A 227 -17.28 -44.60 -24.59
C GLY A 227 -17.92 -45.48 -25.68
N SER A 228 -18.82 -44.95 -26.50
CA SER A 228 -19.45 -45.70 -27.60
C SER A 228 -18.51 -46.04 -28.75
N GLY A 229 -17.34 -45.40 -28.82
CA GLY A 229 -16.42 -45.49 -29.96
C GLY A 229 -16.86 -44.70 -31.20
N GLU A 230 -18.05 -44.09 -31.19
CA GLU A 230 -18.53 -43.27 -32.31
C GLU A 230 -18.00 -41.83 -32.27
N LYS A 231 -17.96 -41.15 -33.42
CA LYS A 231 -17.64 -39.71 -33.50
C LYS A 231 -18.71 -38.89 -32.76
N PHE A 232 -18.32 -37.81 -32.08
CA PHE A 232 -19.20 -36.97 -31.26
C PHE A 232 -20.49 -36.56 -32.01
N LYS A 233 -20.39 -36.08 -33.26
CA LYS A 233 -21.54 -35.72 -34.09
C LYS A 233 -22.56 -36.82 -34.38
N LYS A 234 -22.15 -38.09 -34.26
CA LYS A 234 -23.02 -39.25 -34.50
C LYS A 234 -23.69 -39.75 -33.21
N CYS A 235 -23.17 -39.32 -32.06
CA CYS A 235 -23.63 -39.74 -30.74
C CYS A 235 -24.26 -38.53 -30.01
N HIS A 236 -23.57 -37.94 -29.03
CA HIS A 236 -24.07 -36.83 -28.21
C HIS A 236 -23.98 -35.44 -28.85
N GLY A 237 -23.41 -35.32 -30.05
CA GLY A 237 -23.29 -34.07 -30.82
C GLY A 237 -24.32 -33.92 -31.94
N ARG A 238 -25.48 -34.59 -31.82
CA ARG A 238 -26.63 -34.43 -32.71
C ARG A 238 -27.43 -33.18 -32.37
#